data_AF-A0A061R0R7-F1
#
_entry.id   AF-A0A061R0R7-F1
#
_cell.length_a   1.000
_cell.length_b   1.000
_cell.length_c   1.000
_cell.angle_alpha   90.00
_cell.angle_beta   90.00
_cell.angle_gamma   90.00
#
_symmetry.space_group_name_H-M   'P 1'
#
loop_
_entity.id
_entity.type
_entity.pdbx_description
1 polymer ?
#
loop_
_entity_poly.entity_id
_entity_poly.type
_entity_poly.pdbx_seq_one_letter_code
_entity_poly.pdbx_strand_id
1 'polypeptide(L)'
;MQEFPRTVEDIFKDYTGRRSGILMALTEESDDFYAMCDPERDNLCLYGEPDGTWVVDLPTEEVPPETPEPVLGINFARDGMNKQDWLALVAVHSDAWLMAMAFYFAAKLDGNGRSQLYARISELQTLYEVLTDKPKARGNRGAPKKRKRTQQEPEEADMYQEIPGGDTAREAPQAAGRLLTESDIGPWLKGRAAELFWPDDGLWYSVRIASVNARGRSARIIYDGGEVEDLELDEIIREGHMSLLPQ
;
A
#
# COMPACT_ATOMS: atom_id res chain seq x y z
N MET A 1 31.23 -15.36 -0.26
CA MET A 1 29.75 -15.39 -0.21
C MET A 1 29.35 -14.51 0.95
N GLN A 2 28.60 -13.46 0.67
CA GLN A 2 28.04 -12.59 1.69
C GLN A 2 27.07 -13.43 2.54
N GLU A 3 27.18 -13.39 3.87
CA GLU A 3 26.28 -14.13 4.75
C GLU A 3 24.99 -13.33 4.95
N PHE A 4 23.90 -13.81 4.37
CA PHE A 4 22.57 -13.24 4.62
C PHE A 4 22.05 -13.59 6.01
N PRO A 5 21.29 -12.67 6.66
CA PRO A 5 20.67 -12.94 7.95
C PRO A 5 19.61 -14.05 7.84
N ARG A 6 19.55 -14.94 8.83
CA ARG A 6 18.70 -16.16 8.78
C ARG A 6 17.74 -16.33 9.96
N THR A 7 17.94 -15.58 11.04
CA THR A 7 17.08 -15.61 12.23
C THR A 7 16.18 -14.38 12.28
N VAL A 8 15.09 -14.42 13.05
CA VAL A 8 14.22 -13.25 13.24
C VAL A 8 15.02 -12.08 13.79
N GLU A 9 15.91 -12.34 14.75
CA GLU A 9 16.77 -11.34 15.37
C GLU A 9 17.76 -10.72 14.39
N ASP A 10 18.44 -11.54 13.57
CA ASP A 10 19.42 -11.04 12.60
C ASP A 10 18.75 -10.24 11.47
N ILE A 11 17.59 -10.71 10.99
CA ILE A 11 16.83 -10.00 9.93
C ILE A 11 16.28 -8.69 10.48
N PHE A 12 15.76 -8.68 11.70
CA PHE A 12 15.31 -7.45 12.33
C PHE A 12 16.47 -6.47 12.56
N LYS A 13 17.65 -6.97 12.95
CA LYS A 13 18.85 -6.15 13.09
C LYS A 13 19.25 -5.52 11.75
N ASP A 14 19.31 -6.31 10.67
CA ASP A 14 19.57 -5.82 9.31
C ASP A 14 18.56 -4.73 8.91
N TYR A 15 17.26 -5.00 9.07
CA TYR A 15 16.19 -4.02 8.83
C TYR A 15 16.41 -2.71 9.59
N THR A 16 16.73 -2.78 10.90
CA THR A 16 16.93 -1.57 11.71
C THR A 16 18.18 -0.79 11.32
N GLY A 17 19.26 -1.47 10.90
CA GLY A 17 20.47 -0.83 10.39
C GLY A 17 20.16 -0.03 9.14
N ARG A 18 19.61 -0.69 8.12
CA ARG A 18 19.25 -0.05 6.85
C ARG A 18 18.25 1.10 7.03
N ARG A 19 17.23 0.89 7.88
CA ARG A 19 16.26 1.93 8.26
C ARG A 19 16.95 3.12 8.91
N SER A 20 17.95 2.91 9.76
CA SER A 20 18.69 3.99 10.41
C SER A 20 19.46 4.85 9.41
N GLY A 21 20.13 4.21 8.43
CA GLY A 21 20.83 4.94 7.37
C GLY A 21 19.89 5.78 6.53
N ILE A 22 18.79 5.20 6.07
CA ILE A 22 17.80 5.96 5.30
C ILE A 22 17.18 7.08 6.13
N LEU A 23 16.87 6.84 7.41
CA LEU A 23 16.32 7.87 8.28
C LEU A 23 17.29 9.06 8.40
N MET A 24 18.59 8.79 8.56
CA MET A 24 19.64 9.81 8.59
C MET A 24 19.66 10.62 7.29
N ALA A 25 19.66 9.95 6.13
CA ALA A 25 19.59 10.58 4.81
C ALA A 25 18.38 11.52 4.65
N LEU A 26 17.22 11.11 5.17
CA LEU A 26 15.97 11.85 5.02
C LEU A 26 15.76 12.94 6.08
N THR A 27 16.58 12.96 7.14
CA THR A 27 16.46 13.91 8.25
C THR A 27 17.74 14.74 8.42
N GLU A 28 18.67 14.24 9.24
CA GLU A 28 19.90 14.92 9.64
C GLU A 28 20.78 15.32 8.45
N GLU A 29 20.84 14.46 7.42
CA GLU A 29 21.71 14.64 6.24
C GLU A 29 20.89 14.94 4.97
N SER A 30 19.68 15.47 5.14
CA SER A 30 18.73 15.74 4.04
C SER A 30 19.20 16.78 3.03
N ASP A 31 20.14 17.66 3.39
CA ASP A 31 20.75 18.60 2.44
C ASP A 31 21.80 17.91 1.55
N ASP A 32 22.64 17.05 2.13
CA ASP A 32 23.64 16.27 1.38
C ASP A 32 22.97 15.25 0.46
N PHE A 33 21.94 14.56 0.97
CA PHE A 33 21.11 13.66 0.17
C PHE A 33 20.48 14.38 -1.03
N TYR A 34 19.85 15.54 -0.79
CA TYR A 34 19.24 16.35 -1.86
C TYR A 34 20.26 16.77 -2.93
N ALA A 35 21.47 17.17 -2.51
CA ALA A 35 22.54 17.56 -3.41
C ALA A 35 23.05 16.39 -4.27
N MET A 36 23.11 15.17 -3.72
CA MET A 36 23.54 13.98 -4.47
C MET A 36 22.52 13.49 -5.50
N CYS A 37 21.24 13.76 -5.29
CA CYS A 37 20.15 13.41 -6.20
C CYS A 37 20.00 14.38 -7.39
N ASP A 38 21.07 14.60 -8.16
CA ASP A 38 21.05 15.47 -9.34
C ASP A 38 20.13 14.90 -10.46
N PRO A 39 19.09 15.62 -10.93
CA PRO A 39 18.21 15.20 -12.00
C PRO A 39 18.92 15.00 -13.35
N GLU A 40 20.10 15.59 -13.55
CA GLU A 40 20.90 15.42 -14.78
C GLU A 40 21.74 14.13 -14.78
N ARG A 41 21.80 13.42 -13.64
CA ARG A 41 22.42 12.09 -13.55
C ARG A 41 21.43 11.01 -13.97
N ASP A 42 21.97 9.86 -14.34
CA ASP A 42 21.19 8.63 -14.58
C ASP A 42 20.30 8.27 -13.38
N ASN A 43 19.36 7.35 -13.57
CA ASN A 43 18.31 7.04 -12.60
C ASN A 43 18.89 6.55 -11.27
N LEU A 44 18.91 7.41 -10.25
CA LEU A 44 19.51 7.12 -8.95
C LEU A 44 18.52 6.42 -8.02
N CYS A 45 19.08 5.66 -7.08
CA CYS A 45 18.41 4.96 -6.00
C CYS A 45 18.96 5.43 -4.64
N LEU A 46 18.18 5.26 -3.56
CA LEU A 46 18.63 5.43 -2.19
C LEU A 46 18.74 4.06 -1.51
N TYR A 47 19.93 3.72 -1.05
CA TYR A 47 20.21 2.48 -0.32
C TYR A 47 20.48 2.77 1.15
N GLY A 48 19.89 1.93 2.02
CA GLY A 48 20.31 1.81 3.41
C GLY A 48 21.18 0.58 3.61
N GLU A 49 22.29 0.74 4.32
CA GLU A 49 23.24 -0.32 4.62
C GLU A 49 23.02 -0.93 6.01
N PRO A 50 23.35 -2.22 6.23
CA PRO A 50 23.15 -2.88 7.52
C PRO A 50 23.92 -2.25 8.69
N ASP A 51 24.97 -1.49 8.41
CA ASP A 51 25.79 -0.80 9.40
C ASP A 51 25.22 0.56 9.84
N GLY A 52 24.09 0.98 9.28
CA GLY A 52 23.45 2.25 9.61
C GLY A 52 23.87 3.40 8.71
N THR A 53 24.67 3.15 7.67
CA THR A 53 25.00 4.15 6.64
C THR A 53 24.01 4.12 5.47
N TRP A 54 24.10 5.09 4.58
CA TRP A 54 23.29 5.18 3.37
C TRP A 54 24.14 5.62 2.19
N VAL A 55 23.68 5.29 0.98
CA VAL A 55 24.35 5.67 -0.27
C VAL A 55 23.33 5.97 -1.36
N VAL A 56 23.66 6.92 -2.24
CA VAL A 56 22.94 7.21 -3.47
C VAL A 56 23.76 6.69 -4.64
N ASP A 57 23.25 5.67 -5.33
CA ASP A 57 23.95 5.01 -6.41
C ASP A 57 22.98 4.55 -7.51
N LEU A 58 23.54 4.06 -8.62
CA LEU A 58 22.78 3.40 -9.68
C LEU A 58 22.32 2.00 -9.23
N PRO A 59 21.19 1.50 -9.76
CA PRO A 59 20.79 0.11 -9.56
C PRO A 59 21.85 -0.85 -10.05
N THR A 60 21.87 -2.06 -9.48
CA THR A 60 22.76 -3.12 -9.99
C THR A 60 22.48 -3.43 -11.45
N GLU A 61 23.54 -3.66 -12.23
CA GLU A 61 23.45 -4.13 -13.62
C GLU A 61 23.16 -5.64 -13.72
N GLU A 62 23.21 -6.37 -12.60
CA GLU A 62 22.99 -7.82 -12.58
C GLU A 62 21.53 -8.22 -12.87
N VAL A 63 21.35 -9.25 -13.70
CA VAL A 63 20.03 -9.75 -14.10
C VAL A 63 19.94 -11.27 -13.91
N PRO A 64 19.13 -11.78 -12.95
CA PRO A 64 18.39 -11.01 -11.94
C PRO A 64 19.30 -10.48 -10.82
N PRO A 65 18.90 -9.39 -10.13
CA PRO A 65 19.61 -8.90 -8.96
C PRO A 65 19.57 -9.92 -7.81
N GLU A 66 20.61 -9.95 -6.97
CA GLU A 66 20.70 -10.88 -5.84
C GLU A 66 19.71 -10.55 -4.71
N THR A 67 19.36 -9.27 -4.53
CA THR A 67 18.40 -8.79 -3.53
C THR A 67 17.38 -7.84 -4.17
N PRO A 68 16.21 -7.61 -3.54
CA PRO A 68 15.28 -6.57 -3.98
C PRO A 68 15.97 -5.22 -4.17
N GLU A 69 15.73 -4.56 -5.30
CA GLU A 69 16.23 -3.22 -5.59
C GLU A 69 15.26 -2.14 -5.04
N PRO A 70 15.77 -1.00 -4.55
CA PRO A 70 14.95 0.15 -4.17
C PRO A 70 14.34 0.83 -5.40
N VAL A 71 13.50 1.83 -5.17
CA VAL A 71 12.86 2.58 -6.25
C VAL A 71 13.91 3.33 -7.09
N LEU A 72 13.76 3.20 -8.40
CA LEU A 72 14.64 3.79 -9.39
C LEU A 72 14.19 5.21 -9.78
N GLY A 73 15.14 6.12 -9.94
CA GLY A 73 14.89 7.46 -10.51
C GLY A 73 14.34 8.46 -9.50
N ILE A 74 14.72 8.35 -8.22
CA ILE A 74 14.28 9.29 -7.18
C ILE A 74 14.69 10.74 -7.47
N ASN A 75 15.75 10.94 -8.24
CA ASN A 75 16.27 12.24 -8.62
C ASN A 75 15.38 13.01 -9.61
N PHE A 76 14.53 12.33 -10.39
CA PHE A 76 13.73 12.99 -11.43
C PHE A 76 12.62 13.90 -10.88
N ALA A 77 11.96 13.48 -9.81
CA ALA A 77 10.90 14.26 -9.19
C ALA A 77 11.42 15.38 -8.27
N ARG A 78 12.74 15.41 -7.99
CA ARG A 78 13.34 16.27 -6.95
C ARG A 78 12.98 17.75 -7.12
N ASP A 79 13.19 18.29 -8.32
CA ASP A 79 12.98 19.72 -8.60
C ASP A 79 11.54 20.03 -9.06
N GLY A 80 10.71 19.00 -9.23
CA GLY A 80 9.32 19.13 -9.67
C GLY A 80 8.30 19.35 -8.54
N MET A 81 8.73 19.28 -7.27
CA MET A 81 7.84 19.43 -6.11
C MET A 81 8.56 20.06 -4.90
N ASN A 82 7.81 20.30 -3.82
CA ASN A 82 8.42 20.79 -2.57
C ASN A 82 9.41 19.75 -2.02
N LYS A 83 10.57 20.21 -1.51
CA LYS A 83 11.58 19.33 -0.92
C LYS A 83 11.01 18.37 0.14
N GLN A 84 10.09 18.83 0.98
CA GLN A 84 9.47 17.98 2.01
C GLN A 84 8.54 16.92 1.42
N ASP A 85 7.77 17.27 0.38
CA ASP A 85 6.91 16.31 -0.33
C ASP A 85 7.76 15.26 -1.06
N TRP A 86 8.88 15.68 -1.65
CA TRP A 86 9.84 14.77 -2.28
C TRP A 86 10.49 13.82 -1.26
N LEU A 87 10.95 14.33 -0.11
CA LEU A 87 11.49 13.50 0.96
C LEU A 87 10.44 12.49 1.47
N ALA A 88 9.18 12.91 1.61
CA ALA A 88 8.08 12.05 2.01
C ALA A 88 7.78 10.96 0.96
N LEU A 89 7.84 11.29 -0.33
CA LEU A 89 7.70 10.33 -1.43
C LEU A 89 8.82 9.27 -1.37
N VAL A 90 10.07 9.71 -1.24
CA VAL A 90 11.22 8.80 -1.10
C VAL A 90 11.03 7.90 0.12
N ALA A 91 10.59 8.45 1.26
CA ALA A 91 10.34 7.68 2.48
C ALA A 91 9.34 6.54 2.28
N VAL A 92 8.23 6.77 1.57
CA VAL A 92 7.21 5.72 1.30
C VAL A 92 7.81 4.58 0.48
N HIS A 93 8.59 4.90 -0.55
CA HIS A 93 9.25 3.87 -1.36
C HIS A 93 10.35 3.14 -0.58
N SER A 94 11.10 3.84 0.26
CA SER A 94 12.10 3.24 1.14
C SER A 94 11.47 2.30 2.18
N ASP A 95 10.33 2.67 2.77
CA ASP A 95 9.58 1.81 3.70
C ASP A 95 9.15 0.49 3.00
N ALA A 96 8.67 0.58 1.75
CA ALA A 96 8.30 -0.59 0.95
C ALA A 96 9.53 -1.48 0.63
N TRP A 97 10.65 -0.86 0.23
CA TRP A 97 11.89 -1.59 -0.04
C TRP A 97 12.43 -2.31 1.19
N LEU A 98 12.45 -1.66 2.36
CA LEU A 98 12.88 -2.26 3.61
C LEU A 98 12.02 -3.49 3.98
N MET A 99 10.71 -3.43 3.73
CA MET A 99 9.82 -4.57 3.90
C MET A 99 10.14 -5.70 2.92
N ALA A 100 10.38 -5.39 1.64
CA ALA A 100 10.78 -6.38 0.65
C ALA A 100 12.09 -7.08 1.03
N MET A 101 13.11 -6.31 1.45
CA MET A 101 14.40 -6.82 1.94
C MET A 101 14.25 -7.75 3.14
N ALA A 102 13.50 -7.32 4.18
CA ALA A 102 13.29 -8.12 5.38
C ALA A 102 12.61 -9.46 5.05
N PHE A 103 11.60 -9.44 4.17
CA PHE A 103 10.86 -10.65 3.80
C PHE A 103 11.57 -11.52 2.77
N TYR A 104 12.47 -10.96 1.98
CA TYR A 104 13.40 -11.70 1.15
C TYR A 104 14.29 -12.60 2.00
N PHE A 105 14.91 -12.06 3.06
CA PHE A 105 15.70 -12.85 4.00
C PHE A 105 14.85 -13.81 4.85
N ALA A 106 13.59 -13.46 5.08
CA ALA A 106 12.64 -14.30 5.82
C ALA A 106 12.11 -15.51 5.03
N ALA A 107 12.52 -15.72 3.78
CA ALA A 107 11.98 -16.78 2.91
C ALA A 107 12.06 -18.18 3.53
N LYS A 108 13.08 -18.44 4.37
CA LYS A 108 13.28 -19.73 5.06
C LYS A 108 12.68 -19.79 6.46
N LEU A 109 12.13 -18.69 6.99
CA LEU A 109 11.41 -18.71 8.25
C LEU A 109 10.07 -19.43 8.09
N ASP A 110 9.60 -20.07 9.16
CA ASP A 110 8.24 -20.60 9.23
C ASP A 110 7.21 -19.46 9.41
N GLY A 111 5.92 -19.80 9.39
CA GLY A 111 4.84 -18.80 9.53
C GLY A 111 4.90 -18.03 10.84
N ASN A 112 5.34 -18.68 11.92
CA ASN A 112 5.51 -18.06 13.23
C ASN A 112 6.69 -17.08 13.24
N GLY A 113 7.83 -17.44 12.65
CA GLY A 113 8.99 -16.57 12.50
C GLY A 113 8.68 -15.32 11.68
N ARG A 114 7.97 -15.47 10.56
CA ARG A 114 7.52 -14.32 9.75
C ARG A 114 6.56 -13.41 10.52
N SER A 115 5.64 -14.00 11.30
CA SER A 115 4.71 -13.23 12.14
C SER A 115 5.44 -12.45 13.24
N GLN A 116 6.44 -13.05 13.89
CA GLN A 116 7.27 -12.37 14.89
C GLN A 116 8.10 -11.24 14.29
N LEU A 117 8.70 -11.45 13.10
CA LEU A 117 9.44 -10.42 12.38
C LEU A 117 8.54 -9.22 12.05
N TYR A 118 7.36 -9.48 11.47
CA TYR A 118 6.38 -8.44 11.16
C TYR A 118 5.97 -7.63 12.39
N ALA A 119 5.69 -8.31 13.50
CA ALA A 119 5.32 -7.66 14.75
C ALA A 119 6.42 -6.70 15.24
N ARG A 120 7.69 -7.10 15.19
CA ARG A 120 8.83 -6.25 15.56
C ARG A 120 8.99 -5.05 14.63
N ILE A 121 8.87 -5.25 13.31
CA ILE A 121 8.94 -4.14 12.34
C ILE A 121 7.81 -3.13 12.59
N SER A 122 6.59 -3.63 12.80
CA SER A 122 5.39 -2.81 13.03
C SER A 122 5.41 -2.05 14.36
N GLU A 123 6.34 -2.37 15.27
CA GLU A 123 6.57 -1.60 16.49
C GLU A 123 7.40 -0.33 16.25
N LEU A 124 7.97 -0.13 15.07
CA LEU A 124 8.68 1.09 14.71
C LEU A 124 7.75 2.04 13.96
N GLN A 125 8.02 3.35 14.02
CA GLN A 125 7.37 4.27 13.08
C GLN A 125 7.96 4.04 11.70
N THR A 126 7.14 4.16 10.66
CA THR A 126 7.66 4.17 9.29
C THR A 126 8.51 5.42 9.07
N LEU A 127 9.38 5.42 8.05
CA LEU A 127 10.16 6.60 7.69
C LEU A 127 9.22 7.77 7.36
N TYR A 128 8.15 7.50 6.63
CA TYR A 128 7.13 8.49 6.30
C TYR A 128 6.42 9.06 7.55
N GLU A 129 6.08 8.23 8.53
CA GLU A 129 5.47 8.70 9.78
C GLU A 129 6.40 9.62 10.57
N VAL A 130 7.71 9.32 10.57
CA VAL A 130 8.72 10.17 11.24
C VAL A 130 8.84 11.53 10.54
N LEU A 131 8.84 11.56 9.21
CA LEU A 131 8.96 12.82 8.45
C LEU A 131 7.70 13.69 8.53
N THR A 132 6.53 13.07 8.63
CA THR A 132 5.24 13.79 8.61
C THR A 132 4.69 14.11 10.00
N ASP A 133 5.46 13.85 11.06
CA ASP A 133 5.06 14.01 12.46
C ASP A 133 3.70 13.36 12.79
N LYS A 134 3.33 12.28 12.07
CA LYS A 134 2.10 11.55 12.35
C LYS A 134 2.33 10.74 13.62
N PRO A 135 1.68 11.08 14.76
CA PRO A 135 1.83 10.28 15.97
C PRO A 135 1.29 8.89 15.68
N LYS A 136 1.97 7.85 16.18
CA LYS A 136 1.44 6.48 16.14
C LYS A 136 0.00 6.51 16.58
N ALA A 137 -0.92 6.18 15.66
CA ALA A 137 -2.27 5.87 16.04
C ALA A 137 -2.15 4.72 17.05
N ARG A 138 -2.31 5.01 18.35
CA ARG A 138 -2.37 3.97 19.38
C ARG A 138 -3.63 3.18 19.07
N GLY A 139 -3.48 2.16 18.23
CA GLY A 139 -4.48 1.14 17.98
C GLY A 139 -4.84 0.58 19.34
N ASN A 140 -6.00 0.99 19.83
CA ASN A 140 -6.55 0.52 21.08
C ASN A 140 -6.66 -0.99 20.92
N ARG A 141 -5.74 -1.77 21.52
CA ARG A 141 -5.83 -3.23 21.61
C ARG A 141 -6.98 -3.59 22.56
N GLY A 142 -8.19 -3.19 22.20
CA GLY A 142 -9.42 -3.70 22.75
C GLY A 142 -9.71 -5.03 22.07
N ALA A 143 -9.32 -6.12 22.72
CA ALA A 143 -9.70 -7.47 22.29
C ALA A 143 -11.22 -7.53 22.05
N PRO A 144 -11.70 -7.94 20.86
CA PRO A 144 -13.13 -8.16 20.66
C PRO A 144 -13.58 -9.33 21.54
N LYS A 145 -14.54 -9.08 22.44
CA LYS A 145 -15.21 -10.13 23.20
C LYS A 145 -15.82 -11.15 22.24
N LYS A 146 -15.38 -12.41 22.34
CA LYS A 146 -15.93 -13.57 21.62
C LYS A 146 -17.46 -13.63 21.76
N ARG A 147 -18.19 -13.32 20.70
CA ARG A 147 -19.59 -13.76 20.54
C ARG A 147 -19.57 -15.05 19.73
N LYS A 148 -20.03 -16.14 20.35
CA LYS A 148 -20.27 -17.43 19.70
C LYS A 148 -21.22 -17.22 18.51
N ARG A 149 -20.78 -17.55 17.30
CA ARG A 149 -21.63 -17.69 16.12
C ARG A 149 -21.39 -19.08 15.56
N THR A 150 -22.48 -19.80 15.39
CA THR A 150 -22.58 -21.22 15.04
C THR A 150 -22.01 -21.48 13.65
N GLN A 151 -21.31 -22.60 13.52
CA GLN A 151 -20.54 -23.08 12.36
C GLN A 151 -21.41 -23.39 11.14
N GLN A 152 -20.91 -23.00 9.96
CA GLN A 152 -20.89 -23.80 8.75
C GLN A 152 -19.90 -23.14 7.76
N GLU A 153 -18.69 -23.69 7.71
CA GLU A 153 -17.68 -23.43 6.67
C GLU A 153 -17.87 -24.47 5.55
N PRO A 154 -17.79 -24.10 4.27
CA PRO A 154 -17.36 -25.00 3.22
C PRO A 154 -15.85 -24.84 2.97
N GLU A 155 -15.26 -25.96 2.56
CA GLU A 155 -13.83 -26.24 2.44
C GLU A 155 -13.08 -25.33 1.45
N GLU A 156 -11.88 -24.92 1.85
CA GLU A 156 -10.86 -24.31 0.98
C GLU A 156 -10.24 -25.39 0.08
N ALA A 157 -10.41 -25.25 -1.23
CA ALA A 157 -9.61 -25.96 -2.23
C ALA A 157 -9.39 -25.06 -3.46
N ASP A 158 -8.12 -24.84 -3.78
CA ASP A 158 -7.54 -24.44 -5.07
C ASP A 158 -8.30 -23.43 -5.95
N MET A 159 -7.85 -22.16 -5.97
CA MET A 159 -7.87 -21.38 -7.21
C MET A 159 -6.93 -20.15 -7.19
N TYR A 160 -5.64 -20.37 -7.42
CA TYR A 160 -4.89 -19.43 -8.25
C TYR A 160 -5.01 -19.93 -9.69
N GLN A 161 -6.13 -19.62 -10.33
CA GLN A 161 -6.22 -19.72 -11.79
C GLN A 161 -6.06 -18.31 -12.35
N GLU A 162 -5.08 -18.20 -13.25
CA GLU A 162 -4.83 -17.04 -14.10
C GLU A 162 -6.14 -16.49 -14.66
N ILE A 163 -6.34 -15.17 -14.54
CA ILE A 163 -7.49 -14.46 -15.11
C ILE A 163 -7.37 -14.49 -16.65
N PRO A 164 -8.27 -15.16 -17.38
CA PRO A 164 -8.46 -14.89 -18.81
C PRO A 164 -9.41 -13.68 -18.89
N GLY A 165 -8.95 -12.60 -19.51
CA GLY A 165 -9.67 -11.31 -19.57
C GLY A 165 -11.14 -11.41 -20.02
N GLY A 166 -11.95 -10.47 -19.51
CA GLY A 166 -13.34 -10.28 -19.94
C GLY A 166 -14.01 -9.04 -19.31
N ASP A 167 -13.84 -7.88 -19.95
CA ASP A 167 -14.80 -6.78 -20.11
C ASP A 167 -15.57 -6.20 -18.89
N THR A 168 -14.92 -5.59 -17.90
CA THR A 168 -15.64 -4.73 -16.93
C THR A 168 -15.01 -3.37 -16.64
N ALA A 169 -13.69 -3.21 -16.83
CA ALA A 169 -13.00 -1.94 -16.68
C ALA A 169 -13.11 -1.10 -17.97
N ARG A 170 -13.51 0.18 -17.86
CA ARG A 170 -13.75 1.05 -19.03
C ARG A 170 -13.25 2.46 -18.79
N GLU A 171 -12.78 3.12 -19.86
CA GLU A 171 -12.31 4.51 -19.83
C GLU A 171 -13.44 5.53 -19.59
N ALA A 172 -14.71 5.14 -19.74
CA ALA A 172 -15.87 6.00 -19.54
C ALA A 172 -17.11 5.19 -19.09
N PRO A 173 -18.03 5.80 -18.30
CA PRO A 173 -19.25 5.16 -17.85
C PRO A 173 -20.17 4.79 -19.02
N GLN A 174 -20.78 3.60 -18.97
CA GLN A 174 -21.46 2.94 -20.08
C GLN A 174 -22.86 3.51 -20.38
N ALA A 175 -23.49 4.21 -19.43
CA ALA A 175 -24.87 4.66 -19.55
C ALA A 175 -25.13 6.01 -18.87
N ALA A 176 -26.30 6.58 -19.14
CA ALA A 176 -26.83 7.81 -18.54
C ALA A 176 -27.15 7.64 -17.04
N GLY A 177 -26.17 7.20 -16.27
CA GLY A 177 -26.22 7.11 -14.83
C GLY A 177 -26.14 8.50 -14.19
N ARG A 178 -26.74 8.62 -13.01
CA ARG A 178 -26.68 9.84 -12.20
C ARG A 178 -25.68 9.60 -11.08
N LEU A 179 -24.78 10.56 -10.84
CA LEU A 179 -23.88 10.50 -9.70
C LEU A 179 -24.64 10.26 -8.39
N LEU A 180 -24.06 9.43 -7.53
CA LEU A 180 -24.55 9.23 -6.18
C LEU A 180 -24.55 10.57 -5.43
N THR A 181 -25.66 10.90 -4.78
CA THR A 181 -25.80 12.11 -3.97
C THR A 181 -26.21 11.78 -2.54
N GLU A 182 -26.08 12.74 -1.62
CA GLU A 182 -26.45 12.52 -0.21
C GLU A 182 -27.91 12.06 -0.03
N SER A 183 -28.82 12.53 -0.88
CA SER A 183 -30.23 12.13 -0.85
C SER A 183 -30.47 10.66 -1.21
N ASP A 184 -29.49 9.99 -1.81
CA ASP A 184 -29.57 8.58 -2.19
C ASP A 184 -29.16 7.63 -1.06
N ILE A 185 -28.56 8.14 0.02
CA ILE A 185 -28.09 7.32 1.14
C ILE A 185 -29.30 6.79 1.92
N GLY A 186 -29.69 5.56 1.63
CA GLY A 186 -30.76 4.89 2.34
C GLY A 186 -30.89 3.40 2.01
N PRO A 187 -31.84 2.70 2.63
CA PRO A 187 -32.04 1.26 2.41
C PRO A 187 -32.34 0.88 0.96
N TRP A 188 -32.92 1.80 0.17
CA TRP A 188 -33.24 1.62 -1.26
C TRP A 188 -32.02 1.52 -2.16
N LEU A 189 -30.83 1.88 -1.66
CA LEU A 189 -29.59 1.81 -2.42
C LEU A 189 -29.08 0.35 -2.52
N LYS A 190 -29.48 -0.53 -1.58
CA LYS A 190 -29.18 -1.96 -1.65
C LYS A 190 -29.78 -2.60 -2.91
N GLY A 191 -28.96 -3.33 -3.65
CA GLY A 191 -29.32 -4.06 -4.87
C GLY A 191 -29.21 -3.23 -6.15
N ARG A 192 -28.93 -1.91 -6.06
CA ARG A 192 -28.68 -1.06 -7.22
C ARG A 192 -27.42 -1.49 -7.95
N ALA A 193 -27.48 -1.47 -9.28
CA ALA A 193 -26.30 -1.49 -10.13
C ALA A 193 -25.73 -0.07 -10.23
N ALA A 194 -24.40 0.01 -10.21
CA ALA A 194 -23.65 1.25 -10.29
C ALA A 194 -22.33 1.00 -11.04
N GLU A 195 -21.71 2.09 -11.48
CA GLU A 195 -20.32 2.08 -11.94
C GLU A 195 -19.47 2.85 -10.92
N LEU A 196 -18.35 2.25 -10.50
CA LEU A 196 -17.39 2.82 -9.57
C LEU A 196 -16.14 3.25 -10.34
N PHE A 197 -15.70 4.50 -10.16
CA PHE A 197 -14.46 5.01 -10.72
C PHE A 197 -13.29 4.70 -9.79
N TRP A 198 -12.21 4.15 -10.34
CA TRP A 198 -10.97 3.91 -9.64
C TRP A 198 -9.90 4.92 -10.08
N PRO A 199 -9.43 5.82 -9.20
CA PRO A 199 -8.49 6.88 -9.59
C PRO A 199 -7.10 6.40 -10.01
N ASP A 200 -6.65 5.24 -9.50
CA ASP A 200 -5.28 4.75 -9.73
C ASP A 200 -5.05 4.33 -11.19
N ASP A 201 -6.07 3.78 -11.83
CA ASP A 201 -6.02 3.35 -13.24
C ASP A 201 -6.91 4.20 -14.16
N GLY A 202 -7.75 5.06 -13.59
CA GLY A 202 -8.65 5.92 -14.34
C GLY A 202 -9.80 5.17 -15.01
N LEU A 203 -10.18 3.99 -14.50
CA LEU A 203 -11.21 3.14 -15.08
C LEU A 203 -12.49 3.10 -14.25
N TRP A 204 -13.60 2.83 -14.94
CA TRP A 204 -14.91 2.58 -14.35
C TRP A 204 -15.20 1.09 -14.32
N TYR A 205 -15.70 0.61 -13.18
CA TYR A 205 -16.00 -0.79 -12.89
C TYR A 205 -17.48 -0.99 -12.59
N SER A 206 -18.07 -2.00 -13.20
CA SER A 206 -19.45 -2.43 -12.90
C SER A 206 -19.53 -3.06 -11.50
N VAL A 207 -20.39 -2.52 -10.66
CA VAL A 207 -20.61 -2.98 -9.29
C VAL A 207 -22.08 -3.08 -8.93
N ARG A 208 -22.39 -3.92 -7.95
CA ARG A 208 -23.71 -4.00 -7.32
C ARG A 208 -23.61 -3.72 -5.83
N ILE A 209 -24.49 -2.87 -5.33
CA ILE A 209 -24.52 -2.50 -3.91
C ILE A 209 -25.13 -3.64 -3.09
N ALA A 210 -24.33 -4.37 -2.33
CA ALA A 210 -24.73 -5.51 -1.54
C ALA A 210 -25.39 -5.14 -0.21
N SER A 211 -24.91 -4.10 0.46
CA SER A 211 -25.51 -3.60 1.70
C SER A 211 -25.16 -2.14 1.96
N VAL A 212 -25.98 -1.44 2.75
CA VAL A 212 -25.80 -0.01 3.04
C VAL A 212 -26.01 0.25 4.52
N ASN A 213 -25.04 0.90 5.15
CA ASN A 213 -25.12 1.42 6.51
C ASN A 213 -25.32 2.94 6.43
N ALA A 214 -26.57 3.37 6.29
CA ALA A 214 -26.90 4.80 6.16
C ALA A 214 -26.47 5.65 7.37
N ARG A 215 -26.39 5.07 8.58
CA ARG A 215 -25.94 5.79 9.79
C ARG A 215 -24.42 5.94 9.84
N GLY A 216 -23.69 4.90 9.46
CA GLY A 216 -22.23 4.90 9.40
C GLY A 216 -21.66 5.41 8.08
N ARG A 217 -22.53 5.85 7.15
CA ARG A 217 -22.20 6.35 5.81
C ARG A 217 -21.23 5.42 5.06
N SER A 218 -21.50 4.12 5.14
CA SER A 218 -20.73 3.11 4.41
C SER A 218 -21.63 2.17 3.62
N ALA A 219 -21.08 1.57 2.57
CA ALA A 219 -21.76 0.55 1.77
C ALA A 219 -20.81 -0.59 1.41
N ARG A 220 -21.36 -1.76 1.17
CA ARG A 220 -20.63 -2.92 0.63
C ARG A 220 -21.03 -3.12 -0.82
N ILE A 221 -20.07 -3.28 -1.70
CA ILE A 221 -20.28 -3.55 -3.13
C ILE A 221 -19.76 -4.93 -3.50
N ILE A 222 -20.26 -5.45 -4.62
CA ILE A 222 -19.78 -6.67 -5.26
C ILE A 222 -19.47 -6.34 -6.72
N TYR A 223 -18.25 -6.60 -7.16
CA TYR A 223 -17.83 -6.52 -8.55
C TYR A 223 -18.44 -7.67 -9.36
N ASP A 224 -18.57 -7.52 -10.67
CA ASP A 224 -19.04 -8.63 -11.53
C ASP A 224 -18.12 -9.87 -11.46
N GLY A 225 -16.84 -9.69 -11.10
CA GLY A 225 -15.88 -10.77 -10.81
C GLY A 225 -16.10 -11.47 -9.47
N GLY A 226 -17.07 -11.05 -8.66
CA GLY A 226 -17.42 -11.65 -7.37
C GLY A 226 -16.64 -11.10 -6.17
N GLU A 227 -15.64 -10.25 -6.40
CA GLU A 227 -14.92 -9.55 -5.34
C GLU A 227 -15.83 -8.59 -4.58
N VAL A 228 -15.53 -8.35 -3.30
CA VAL A 228 -16.38 -7.59 -2.37
C VAL A 228 -15.56 -6.54 -1.67
N GLU A 229 -16.07 -5.32 -1.61
CA GLU A 229 -15.38 -4.19 -1.00
C GLU A 229 -16.33 -3.32 -0.16
N ASP A 230 -15.80 -2.69 0.88
CA ASP A 230 -16.50 -1.74 1.73
C ASP A 230 -16.08 -0.30 1.36
N LEU A 231 -17.05 0.56 1.08
CA LEU A 231 -16.87 1.94 0.62
C LEU A 231 -17.33 2.95 1.68
N GLU A 232 -16.63 4.08 1.77
CA GLU A 232 -17.06 5.28 2.49
C GLU A 232 -17.89 6.19 1.58
N LEU A 233 -19.20 6.29 1.85
CA LEU A 233 -20.13 6.99 0.96
C LEU A 233 -19.86 8.50 0.86
N ASP A 234 -19.28 9.10 1.91
CA ASP A 234 -18.92 10.52 1.91
C ASP A 234 -17.81 10.86 0.91
N GLU A 235 -16.79 10.03 0.86
CA GLU A 235 -15.68 10.18 -0.08
C GLU A 235 -16.18 9.96 -1.50
N ILE A 236 -16.92 8.88 -1.74
CA ILE A 236 -17.49 8.56 -3.05
C ILE A 236 -18.36 9.70 -3.60
N ILE A 237 -19.19 10.33 -2.75
CA ILE A 237 -20.04 11.46 -3.17
C ILE A 237 -19.20 12.72 -3.41
N ARG A 238 -18.26 13.02 -2.50
CA ARG A 238 -17.39 14.20 -2.61
C ARG A 238 -16.57 14.19 -3.90
N GLU A 239 -16.11 13.01 -4.30
CA GLU A 239 -15.24 12.85 -5.46
C GLU A 239 -16.01 12.51 -6.75
N GLY A 240 -17.29 12.17 -6.63
CA GLY A 240 -18.13 11.80 -7.78
C GLY A 240 -17.74 10.45 -8.38
N HIS A 241 -17.18 9.56 -7.56
CA HIS A 241 -16.63 8.27 -7.99
C HIS A 241 -17.66 7.16 -8.16
N MET A 242 -18.96 7.45 -8.01
CA MET A 242 -20.00 6.46 -8.25
C MET A 242 -21.14 7.03 -9.07
N SER A 243 -21.47 6.32 -10.14
CA SER A 243 -22.61 6.59 -11.02
C SER A 243 -23.67 5.51 -10.83
N LEU A 244 -24.88 5.88 -10.40
CA LEU A 244 -25.99 4.95 -10.27
C LEU A 244 -26.65 4.72 -11.62
N LEU A 245 -26.74 3.45 -12.02
CA LEU A 245 -27.40 3.07 -13.26
C LEU A 245 -28.94 3.17 -13.13
N PRO A 246 -29.65 3.43 -14.24
CA PRO A 246 -31.11 3.35 -14.30
C PRO A 246 -31.59 1.95 -13.87
N GLN A 247 -32.74 1.89 -13.18
CA GLN A 247 -33.42 0.64 -12.86
C GLN A 247 -34.34 0.20 -14.00
#